data_AF-A0A9D1KZ34-F1
#
_entry.id   AF-A0A9D1KZ34-F1
#
_cell.length_a   1.000
_cell.length_b   1.000
_cell.length_c   1.000
_cell.angle_alpha   90.00
_cell.angle_beta   90.00
_cell.angle_gamma   90.00
#
_symmetry.space_group_name_H-M   'P 1'
#
loop_
_entity.id
_entity.type
_entity.pdbx_description
1 polymer ?
#
loop_
_entity_poly.entity_id
_entity_poly.type
_entity_poly.pdbx_seq_one_letter_code
_entity_poly.pdbx_strand_id
1 'polypeptide(L)'
;MGCFRNVFKGLLIGAANLLPGISGGTMAIALDVYETLIEALCLCVRRPLESLKCLWPYLLGGLLGLAGVTFLVEKTLTRFPYLTILLFGGMVLGGLPAIVTKIQLKRVNIKHAIFFFLGVLLTLGMSSLSAQTPQQADGPWLILFILGFFLSLSMLIPGVSGSLILITLGYYDGLVSACRHVLSGIYQPDWLILTDAFSWLLPFGLGLGLGMLSFSKVVAFLISHYATLTYCFMLGIMLGSLWLMLKDIPFFSLSLCHQVLGMGLFVGGIECTYLLEK
;
A
#
# COMPACT_ATOMS: atom_id res chain seq x y z
N MET A 1 13.36 10.12 -19.92
CA MET A 1 13.12 8.70 -19.57
C MET A 1 12.61 8.48 -18.14
N GLY A 2 12.83 9.37 -17.15
CA GLY A 2 12.40 9.12 -15.76
C GLY A 2 10.88 9.14 -15.48
N CYS A 3 10.10 9.99 -16.17
CA CYS A 3 8.67 10.13 -15.88
C CYS A 3 7.87 8.85 -16.19
N PHE A 4 8.11 8.21 -17.34
CA PHE A 4 7.41 6.98 -17.72
C PHE A 4 7.70 5.84 -16.75
N ARG A 5 8.98 5.68 -16.34
CA ARG A 5 9.38 4.71 -15.32
C ARG A 5 8.66 4.94 -14.00
N ASN A 6 8.54 6.19 -13.55
CA ASN A 6 7.85 6.52 -12.30
C ASN A 6 6.33 6.30 -12.39
N VAL A 7 5.71 6.56 -13.55
CA VAL A 7 4.31 6.20 -13.80
C VAL A 7 4.12 4.68 -13.72
N PHE A 8 5.04 3.90 -14.32
CA PHE A 8 4.97 2.45 -14.26
C PHE A 8 5.16 1.90 -12.84
N LYS A 9 6.11 2.46 -12.07
CA LYS A 9 6.25 2.15 -10.64
C LYS A 9 4.97 2.49 -9.86
N GLY A 10 4.38 3.65 -10.13
CA GLY A 10 3.07 4.04 -9.59
C GLY A 10 1.97 3.03 -9.93
N LEU A 11 1.92 2.55 -11.17
CA LEU A 11 0.97 1.54 -11.63
C LEU A 11 1.09 0.25 -10.81
N LEU A 12 2.30 -0.26 -10.61
CA LEU A 12 2.54 -1.44 -9.78
C LEU A 12 2.15 -1.21 -8.30
N ILE A 13 2.43 -0.02 -7.75
CA ILE A 13 2.02 0.38 -6.39
C ILE A 13 0.49 0.40 -6.26
N GLY A 14 -0.21 0.99 -7.23
CA GLY A 14 -1.68 1.03 -7.25
C GLY A 14 -2.32 -0.34 -7.42
N ALA A 15 -1.76 -1.16 -8.31
CA ALA A 15 -2.18 -2.54 -8.52
C ALA A 15 -2.00 -3.41 -7.26
N ALA A 16 -0.87 -3.23 -6.55
CA ALA A 16 -0.56 -3.97 -5.32
C ALA A 16 -1.62 -3.74 -4.23
N ASN A 17 -2.19 -2.54 -4.11
CA ASN A 17 -3.23 -2.22 -3.12
C ASN A 17 -4.53 -3.03 -3.28
N LEU A 18 -4.76 -3.66 -4.44
CA LEU A 18 -5.94 -4.51 -4.68
C LEU A 18 -5.71 -5.96 -4.28
N LEU A 19 -4.47 -6.35 -3.99
CA LEU A 19 -4.11 -7.72 -3.65
C LEU A 19 -4.09 -7.92 -2.14
N PRO A 20 -4.78 -8.94 -1.62
CA PRO A 20 -4.75 -9.24 -0.19
C PRO A 20 -3.34 -9.58 0.24
N GLY A 21 -2.90 -8.99 1.36
CA GLY A 21 -1.56 -9.20 1.91
C GLY A 21 -0.46 -8.33 1.31
N ILE A 22 -0.75 -7.49 0.30
CA ILE A 22 0.20 -6.53 -0.27
C ILE A 22 -0.31 -5.11 -0.08
N SER A 23 0.50 -4.26 0.54
CA SER A 23 0.24 -2.82 0.51
C SER A 23 1.07 -2.17 -0.60
N GLY A 24 0.56 -1.07 -1.14
CA GLY A 24 1.31 -0.19 -2.03
C GLY A 24 2.59 0.33 -1.38
N GLY A 25 2.63 0.48 -0.05
CA GLY A 25 3.85 0.80 0.70
C GLY A 25 4.93 -0.30 0.60
N THR A 26 4.53 -1.58 0.67
CA THR A 26 5.45 -2.72 0.47
C THR A 26 6.02 -2.71 -0.95
N MET A 27 5.16 -2.44 -1.93
CA MET A 27 5.58 -2.33 -3.33
C MET A 27 6.48 -1.11 -3.58
N ALA A 28 6.19 0.02 -2.92
CA ALA A 28 7.02 1.23 -3.01
C ALA A 28 8.42 0.99 -2.45
N ILE A 29 8.56 0.14 -1.42
CA ILE A 29 9.89 -0.26 -0.95
C ILE A 29 10.54 -1.24 -1.92
N ALA A 30 9.82 -2.25 -2.40
CA ALA A 30 10.37 -3.21 -3.34
C ALA A 30 10.93 -2.54 -4.61
N LEU A 31 10.30 -1.45 -5.07
CA LEU A 31 10.71 -0.67 -6.23
C LEU A 31 11.70 0.47 -5.93
N ASP A 32 12.20 0.54 -4.70
CA ASP A 32 13.12 1.56 -4.19
C ASP A 32 12.67 3.01 -4.43
N VAL A 33 11.38 3.29 -4.20
CA VAL A 33 10.81 4.66 -4.31
C VAL A 33 10.21 5.17 -3.02
N TYR A 34 10.19 4.34 -1.96
CA TYR A 34 9.58 4.68 -0.68
C TYR A 34 10.15 5.95 -0.06
N GLU A 35 11.48 6.07 0.05
CA GLU A 35 12.13 7.27 0.62
C GLU A 35 11.79 8.52 -0.19
N THR A 36 11.83 8.42 -1.53
CA THR A 36 11.47 9.52 -2.43
C THR A 36 10.03 10.01 -2.19
N LEU A 37 9.09 9.09 -1.97
CA LEU A 37 7.70 9.44 -1.66
C LEU A 37 7.59 10.13 -0.28
N ILE A 38 8.27 9.60 0.75
CA ILE A 38 8.28 10.18 2.09
C ILE A 38 8.90 11.59 2.10
N GLU A 39 10.01 11.78 1.40
CA GLU A 39 10.67 13.08 1.25
C GLU A 39 9.77 14.08 0.51
N ALA A 40 9.14 13.65 -0.58
CA ALA A 40 8.21 14.50 -1.32
C ALA A 40 7.01 14.91 -0.45
N LEU A 41 6.48 14.02 0.40
CA LEU A 41 5.44 14.36 1.36
C LEU A 41 5.92 15.36 2.42
N CYS A 42 7.14 15.20 2.94
CA CYS A 42 7.74 16.17 3.86
C CYS A 42 7.90 17.56 3.21
N LEU A 43 8.26 17.59 1.92
CA LEU A 43 8.42 18.82 1.14
C LEU A 43 7.09 19.50 0.82
N CYS A 44 5.96 18.78 0.84
CA CYS A 44 4.64 19.31 0.46
C CYS A 44 4.28 20.60 1.22
N VAL A 45 4.63 20.69 2.50
CA VAL A 45 4.36 21.89 3.33
C VAL A 45 5.22 23.10 2.93
N ARG A 46 6.49 22.87 2.57
CA ARG A 46 7.46 23.94 2.31
C ARG A 46 7.48 24.37 0.84
N ARG A 47 7.37 23.41 -0.07
CA ARG A 47 7.50 23.57 -1.52
C ARG A 47 6.49 22.68 -2.24
N PRO A 48 5.18 23.02 -2.19
CA PRO A 48 4.12 22.17 -2.71
C PRO A 48 4.24 21.87 -4.20
N LEU A 49 4.71 22.84 -5.01
CA LEU A 49 4.91 22.64 -6.44
C LEU A 49 6.03 21.64 -6.77
N GLU A 50 7.12 21.64 -6.00
CA GLU A 50 8.23 20.68 -6.17
C GLU A 50 7.79 19.28 -5.71
N SER A 51 7.11 19.20 -4.58
CA SER A 51 6.50 17.96 -4.08
C SER A 51 5.53 17.36 -5.11
N LEU A 52 4.62 18.17 -5.65
CA LEU A 52 3.65 17.71 -6.65
C LEU A 52 4.34 17.26 -7.94
N LYS A 53 5.39 17.97 -8.40
CA LYS A 53 6.20 17.56 -9.56
C LYS A 53 6.87 16.20 -9.35
N CYS A 54 7.24 15.86 -8.12
CA CYS A 54 7.78 14.55 -7.78
C CYS A 54 6.68 13.47 -7.68
N LEU A 55 5.55 13.79 -7.04
CA LEU A 55 4.49 12.83 -6.73
C LEU A 55 3.55 12.52 -7.90
N TRP A 56 3.28 13.48 -8.80
CA TRP A 56 2.27 13.30 -9.84
C TRP A 56 2.46 12.07 -10.75
N PRO A 57 3.68 11.61 -11.11
CA PRO A 57 3.82 10.41 -11.92
C PRO A 57 3.38 9.16 -11.15
N TYR A 58 3.72 9.08 -9.86
CA TYR A 58 3.31 7.98 -8.98
C TYR A 58 1.82 8.02 -8.69
N LEU A 59 1.24 9.21 -8.51
CA LEU A 59 -0.22 9.37 -8.33
C LEU A 59 -0.98 8.97 -9.60
N LEU A 60 -0.55 9.45 -10.76
CA LEU A 60 -1.14 9.06 -12.05
C LEU A 60 -1.02 7.56 -12.27
N GLY A 61 0.18 7.01 -12.09
CA GLY A 61 0.43 5.58 -12.16
C GLY A 61 -0.45 4.80 -11.20
N GLY A 62 -0.50 5.19 -9.93
CA GLY A 62 -1.30 4.53 -8.90
C GLY A 62 -2.79 4.53 -9.20
N LEU A 63 -3.33 5.64 -9.69
CA LEU A 63 -4.72 5.73 -10.13
C LEU A 63 -4.98 4.84 -11.35
N LEU A 64 -4.08 4.83 -12.34
CA LEU A 64 -4.16 3.94 -13.50
C LEU A 64 -4.00 2.47 -13.11
N GLY A 65 -3.17 2.16 -12.12
CA GLY A 65 -3.01 0.82 -11.57
C GLY A 65 -4.28 0.36 -10.86
N LEU A 66 -4.86 1.22 -10.03
CA LEU A 66 -6.12 0.94 -9.35
C LEU A 66 -7.25 0.73 -10.37
N ALA A 67 -7.48 1.70 -11.27
CA ALA A 67 -8.54 1.62 -12.27
C ALA A 67 -8.30 0.52 -13.31
N GLY A 68 -7.08 0.43 -13.83
CA GLY A 68 -6.68 -0.54 -14.85
C GLY A 68 -6.77 -1.97 -14.33
N VAL A 69 -6.39 -2.22 -13.07
CA VAL A 69 -6.66 -3.52 -12.44
C VAL A 69 -8.15 -3.72 -12.26
N THR A 70 -8.94 -2.75 -11.78
CA THR A 70 -10.40 -2.93 -11.70
C THR A 70 -11.04 -3.33 -13.05
N PHE A 71 -10.63 -2.74 -14.18
CA PHE A 71 -11.17 -3.11 -15.51
C PHE A 71 -10.57 -4.38 -16.14
N LEU A 72 -9.25 -4.57 -16.04
CA LEU A 72 -8.53 -5.68 -16.67
C LEU A 72 -8.57 -6.96 -15.81
N VAL A 73 -8.79 -6.79 -14.52
CA VAL A 73 -8.53 -7.80 -13.49
C VAL A 73 -9.80 -8.26 -12.78
N GLU A 74 -10.93 -7.55 -12.84
CA GLU A 74 -12.23 -8.19 -12.52
C GLU A 74 -12.50 -9.41 -13.42
N LYS A 75 -11.93 -9.45 -14.65
CA LYS A 75 -11.92 -10.62 -15.54
C LYS A 75 -10.76 -11.62 -15.32
N THR A 76 -9.66 -11.21 -14.67
CA THR A 76 -8.41 -11.99 -14.59
C THR A 76 -8.08 -12.46 -13.17
N LEU A 77 -8.29 -11.66 -12.10
CA LEU A 77 -8.12 -12.09 -10.70
C LEU A 77 -9.22 -13.04 -10.24
N THR A 78 -10.45 -12.90 -10.75
CA THR A 78 -11.51 -13.89 -10.49
C THR A 78 -11.25 -15.22 -11.19
N ARG A 79 -10.57 -15.21 -12.34
CA ARG A 79 -10.22 -16.42 -13.11
C ARG A 79 -8.90 -17.06 -12.70
N PHE A 80 -7.89 -16.28 -12.33
CA PHE A 80 -6.52 -16.76 -12.06
C PHE A 80 -5.85 -16.03 -10.86
N PRO A 81 -6.41 -16.17 -9.64
CA PRO A 81 -5.89 -15.47 -8.47
C PRO A 81 -4.43 -15.83 -8.16
N TYR A 82 -4.07 -17.11 -8.29
CA TYR A 82 -2.74 -17.61 -7.95
C TYR A 82 -1.62 -17.08 -8.85
N LEU A 83 -1.89 -16.89 -10.15
CA LEU A 83 -0.90 -16.35 -11.09
C LEU A 83 -0.52 -14.91 -10.74
N THR A 84 -1.52 -14.12 -10.32
CA THR A 84 -1.31 -12.72 -9.93
C THR A 84 -0.54 -12.64 -8.60
N ILE A 85 -0.88 -13.49 -7.63
CA ILE A 85 -0.15 -13.56 -6.36
C ILE A 85 1.30 -13.97 -6.59
N LEU A 86 1.57 -14.94 -7.47
CA LEU A 86 2.94 -15.36 -7.80
C LEU A 86 3.73 -14.23 -8.49
N LEU A 87 3.14 -13.52 -9.45
CA LEU A 87 3.79 -12.37 -10.08
C LEU A 87 4.20 -11.32 -9.04
N PHE A 88 3.27 -10.88 -8.20
CA PHE A 88 3.54 -9.85 -7.21
C PHE A 88 4.42 -10.34 -6.06
N GLY A 89 4.31 -11.62 -5.68
CA GLY A 89 5.21 -12.24 -4.70
C GLY A 89 6.64 -12.29 -5.22
N GLY A 90 6.82 -12.58 -6.50
CA GLY A 90 8.10 -12.46 -7.19
C GLY A 90 8.64 -11.03 -7.17
N MET A 91 7.79 -10.03 -7.44
CA MET A 91 8.20 -8.63 -7.40
C MET A 91 8.63 -8.17 -5.99
N VAL A 92 7.90 -8.60 -4.95
CA VAL A 92 8.30 -8.34 -3.56
C VAL A 92 9.63 -9.04 -3.28
N LEU A 93 9.80 -10.31 -3.64
CA LEU A 93 11.07 -11.02 -3.44
C LEU A 93 12.24 -10.33 -4.17
N GLY A 94 12.02 -9.86 -5.39
CA GLY A 94 13.02 -9.16 -6.20
C GLY A 94 13.47 -7.81 -5.61
N GLY A 95 12.65 -7.20 -4.76
CA GLY A 95 12.99 -5.94 -4.08
C GLY A 95 13.72 -6.12 -2.74
N LEU A 96 13.94 -7.35 -2.28
CA LEU A 96 14.69 -7.61 -1.04
C LEU A 96 16.12 -7.03 -1.06
N PRO A 97 16.90 -7.11 -2.15
CA PRO A 97 18.23 -6.51 -2.22
C PRO A 97 18.21 -5.01 -1.90
N ALA A 98 17.23 -4.26 -2.41
CA ALA A 98 17.09 -2.82 -2.17
C ALA A 98 16.99 -2.47 -0.67
N ILE A 99 16.32 -3.30 0.15
CA ILE A 99 16.28 -3.10 1.60
C ILE A 99 17.56 -3.59 2.27
N VAL A 100 18.00 -4.80 1.94
CA VAL A 100 19.13 -5.45 2.63
C VAL A 100 20.40 -4.63 2.48
N THR A 101 20.62 -4.00 1.32
CA THR A 101 21.77 -3.11 1.11
C THR A 101 21.73 -1.84 1.96
N LYS A 102 20.55 -1.37 2.37
CA LYS A 102 20.39 -0.22 3.29
C LYS A 102 20.62 -0.59 4.76
N ILE A 103 20.63 -1.88 5.08
CA ILE A 103 20.93 -2.40 6.42
C ILE A 103 22.45 -2.43 6.62
N GLN A 104 23.02 -1.29 7.02
CA GLN A 104 24.46 -1.18 7.32
C GLN A 104 24.78 -1.77 8.69
N LEU A 105 25.08 -3.07 8.74
CA LEU A 105 25.44 -3.76 9.97
C LEU A 105 26.96 -3.80 10.16
N LYS A 106 27.47 -3.06 11.16
CA LYS A 106 28.83 -3.30 11.68
C LYS A 106 28.90 -4.55 12.57
N ARG A 107 27.83 -4.82 13.33
CA ARG A 107 27.60 -6.04 14.14
C ARG A 107 26.10 -6.29 14.29
N VAL A 108 25.68 -7.55 14.24
CA VAL A 108 24.29 -7.93 14.51
C VAL A 108 24.03 -7.87 16.01
N ASN A 109 23.27 -6.87 16.44
CA ASN A 109 22.75 -6.72 17.81
C ASN A 109 21.32 -7.30 17.92
N ILE A 110 20.93 -7.79 19.10
CA ILE A 110 19.57 -8.29 19.40
C ILE A 110 18.47 -7.29 19.03
N LYS A 111 18.75 -5.98 19.09
CA LYS A 111 17.83 -4.93 18.67
C LYS A 111 17.36 -5.09 17.21
N HIS A 112 18.23 -5.52 16.30
CA HIS A 112 17.87 -5.71 14.88
C HIS A 112 16.88 -6.86 14.73
N ALA A 113 17.12 -7.97 15.44
CA ALA A 113 16.19 -9.11 15.45
C ALA A 113 14.84 -8.71 16.05
N ILE A 114 14.83 -7.96 17.15
CA ILE A 114 13.60 -7.46 17.76
C ILE A 114 12.77 -6.64 16.77
N PHE A 115 13.37 -5.64 16.10
CA PHE A 115 12.65 -4.80 15.14
C PHE A 115 12.20 -5.59 13.91
N PHE A 116 13.01 -6.54 13.43
CA PHE A 116 12.62 -7.44 12.36
C PHE A 116 11.37 -8.26 12.72
N PHE A 117 11.40 -8.96 13.86
CA PHE A 117 10.25 -9.75 14.31
C PHE A 117 9.04 -8.90 14.66
N LEU A 118 9.24 -7.67 15.15
CA LEU A 118 8.14 -6.72 15.34
C LEU A 118 7.43 -6.41 14.02
N GLY A 119 8.17 -6.24 12.93
CA GLY A 119 7.61 -6.05 11.59
C GLY A 119 6.81 -7.26 11.12
N VAL A 120 7.36 -8.47 11.26
CA VAL A 120 6.65 -9.72 10.94
C VAL A 120 5.37 -9.86 11.75
N LEU A 121 5.45 -9.64 13.07
CA LEU A 121 4.32 -9.71 13.99
C LEU A 121 3.23 -8.69 13.65
N LEU A 122 3.61 -7.47 13.26
CA LEU A 122 2.65 -6.46 12.83
C LEU A 122 1.87 -6.94 11.60
N THR A 123 2.55 -7.44 10.57
CA THR A 123 1.89 -7.92 9.35
C THR A 123 0.99 -9.12 9.61
N LEU A 124 1.46 -10.10 10.40
CA LEU A 124 0.65 -11.27 10.75
C LEU A 124 -0.53 -10.90 11.65
N GLY A 125 -0.30 -10.04 12.64
CA GLY A 125 -1.33 -9.50 13.52
C GLY A 125 -2.43 -8.82 12.72
N MET A 126 -2.05 -7.97 11.77
CA MET A 126 -3.01 -7.32 10.87
C MET A 126 -3.82 -8.32 10.04
N SER A 127 -3.20 -9.39 9.53
CA SER A 127 -3.93 -10.43 8.79
C SER A 127 -4.92 -11.24 9.62
N SER A 128 -4.71 -11.29 10.93
CA SER A 128 -5.55 -12.04 11.87
C SER A 128 -6.76 -11.26 12.37
N LEU A 129 -6.80 -9.94 12.14
CA LEU A 129 -7.99 -9.14 12.40
C LEU A 129 -9.08 -9.54 11.42
N SER A 130 -9.97 -10.40 11.89
CA SER A 130 -11.21 -10.73 11.20
C SER A 130 -12.04 -9.47 11.02
N ALA A 131 -12.34 -9.16 9.76
CA ALA A 131 -13.33 -8.18 9.35
C ALA A 131 -14.71 -8.65 9.84
N GLN A 132 -15.05 -8.36 11.09
CA GLN A 132 -16.44 -8.33 11.50
C GLN A 132 -16.99 -7.04 10.92
N THR A 133 -17.96 -7.12 10.01
CA THR A 133 -18.68 -5.94 9.52
C THR A 133 -19.53 -5.43 10.69
N PRO A 134 -19.09 -4.38 11.41
CA PRO A 134 -19.90 -3.82 12.46
C PRO A 134 -21.16 -3.22 11.84
N GLN A 135 -22.23 -3.09 12.62
CA GLN A 135 -23.38 -2.27 12.22
C GLN A 135 -22.85 -0.87 11.84
N GLN A 136 -23.29 -0.35 10.68
CA GLN A 136 -22.76 0.88 10.08
C GLN A 136 -22.64 1.97 11.15
N ALA A 137 -21.40 2.37 11.44
CA ALA A 137 -21.14 3.38 12.46
C ALA A 137 -21.57 4.74 11.94
N ASP A 138 -22.20 5.54 12.80
CA ASP A 138 -22.43 6.95 12.49
C ASP A 138 -21.09 7.63 12.19
N GLY A 139 -21.11 8.58 11.25
CA GLY A 139 -19.95 9.34 10.80
C GLY A 139 -19.89 10.75 11.37
N PRO A 140 -19.81 10.97 12.70
CA PRO A 140 -19.63 12.32 13.22
C PRO A 140 -18.27 12.84 12.76
N TRP A 141 -18.25 14.13 12.41
CA TRP A 141 -17.10 14.80 11.80
C TRP A 141 -15.78 14.55 12.54
N LEU A 142 -15.80 14.58 13.88
CA LEU A 142 -14.60 14.37 14.69
C LEU A 142 -14.05 12.94 14.55
N ILE A 143 -14.91 11.92 14.53
CA ILE A 143 -14.48 10.52 14.40
C ILE A 143 -13.91 10.31 13.00
N LEU A 144 -14.57 10.81 11.96
CA LEU A 144 -14.07 10.70 10.58
C LEU A 144 -12.71 11.39 10.42
N PHE A 145 -12.52 12.56 11.05
CA PHE A 145 -11.24 13.25 11.08
C PHE A 145 -10.15 12.43 11.80
N ILE A 146 -10.42 11.93 13.01
CA ILE A 146 -9.47 11.10 13.78
C ILE A 146 -9.15 9.81 13.01
N LEU A 147 -10.17 9.19 12.43
CA LEU A 147 -10.05 8.01 11.60
C LEU A 147 -9.13 8.27 10.40
N GLY A 148 -9.38 9.33 9.63
CA GLY A 148 -8.51 9.72 8.52
C GLY A 148 -7.07 9.99 8.98
N PHE A 149 -6.91 10.71 10.09
CA PHE A 149 -5.60 11.03 10.67
C PHE A 149 -4.79 9.78 10.99
N PHE A 150 -5.35 8.81 11.72
CA PHE A 150 -4.64 7.57 12.03
C PHE A 150 -4.54 6.60 10.85
N LEU A 151 -5.52 6.60 9.94
CA LEU A 151 -5.47 5.78 8.74
C LEU A 151 -4.30 6.16 7.82
N SER A 152 -3.86 7.42 7.86
CA SER A 152 -2.65 7.84 7.14
C SER A 152 -1.39 7.06 7.56
N LEU A 153 -1.31 6.53 8.80
CA LEU A 153 -0.21 5.62 9.18
C LEU A 153 -0.25 4.35 8.34
N SER A 154 -1.42 3.79 8.05
CA SER A 154 -1.52 2.58 7.23
C SER A 154 -1.07 2.82 5.79
N MET A 155 -1.26 4.03 5.28
CA MET A 155 -0.82 4.41 3.93
C MET A 155 0.70 4.64 3.86
N LEU A 156 1.31 5.04 4.97
CA LEU A 156 2.75 5.29 5.07
C LEU A 156 3.52 4.05 5.50
N ILE A 157 3.01 3.27 6.46
CA ILE A 157 3.67 2.08 6.97
C ILE A 157 3.42 0.93 5.99
N PRO A 158 4.47 0.35 5.41
CA PRO A 158 4.35 -0.80 4.52
C PRO A 158 3.64 -1.96 5.21
N GLY A 159 2.99 -2.82 4.43
CA GLY A 159 2.31 -4.04 4.87
C GLY A 159 1.10 -3.85 5.80
N VAL A 160 0.66 -2.62 6.07
CA VAL A 160 -0.56 -2.33 6.81
C VAL A 160 -1.68 -1.97 5.82
N SER A 161 -2.78 -2.72 5.83
CA SER A 161 -3.91 -2.47 4.92
C SER A 161 -4.91 -1.49 5.55
N GLY A 162 -5.02 -0.28 4.98
CA GLY A 162 -5.99 0.71 5.43
C GLY A 162 -7.44 0.29 5.20
N SER A 163 -7.74 -0.45 4.13
CA SER A 163 -9.09 -0.96 3.89
C SER A 163 -9.52 -1.94 4.98
N LEU A 164 -8.62 -2.82 5.44
CA LEU A 164 -8.93 -3.75 6.53
C LEU A 164 -9.23 -3.00 7.83
N ILE A 165 -8.44 -1.97 8.16
CA ILE A 165 -8.68 -1.12 9.34
C ILE A 165 -10.07 -0.46 9.26
N LEU A 166 -10.43 0.09 8.09
CA LEU A 166 -11.75 0.71 7.90
C LEU A 166 -12.90 -0.29 8.02
N ILE A 167 -12.72 -1.53 7.53
CA ILE A 167 -13.73 -2.58 7.62
C ILE A 167 -13.91 -3.00 9.08
N THR A 168 -12.82 -3.28 9.79
CA THR A 168 -12.86 -3.66 11.21
C THR A 168 -13.49 -2.58 12.09
N LEU A 169 -13.32 -1.31 11.74
CA LEU A 169 -13.93 -0.18 12.45
C LEU A 169 -15.36 0.15 11.97
N GLY A 170 -15.84 -0.47 10.89
CA GLY A 170 -17.21 -0.28 10.37
C GLY A 170 -17.45 1.01 9.58
N TYR A 171 -16.38 1.64 9.11
CA TYR A 171 -16.44 2.90 8.33
C TYR A 171 -16.20 2.69 6.83
N TYR A 172 -15.81 1.48 6.41
CA TYR A 172 -15.51 1.18 5.01
C TYR A 172 -16.70 1.45 4.08
N ASP A 173 -17.86 0.86 4.37
CA ASP A 173 -19.04 0.99 3.51
C ASP A 173 -19.54 2.43 3.44
N GLY A 174 -19.51 3.17 4.55
CA GLY A 174 -19.87 4.59 4.58
C GLY A 174 -18.98 5.45 3.69
N LEU A 175 -17.66 5.28 3.76
CA LEU A 175 -16.71 6.02 2.91
C LEU A 175 -16.82 5.63 1.44
N VAL A 176 -16.99 4.33 1.14
CA VAL A 176 -17.20 3.86 -0.24
C VAL A 176 -18.51 4.38 -0.81
N SER A 177 -19.58 4.39 0.00
CA SER A 177 -20.88 4.96 -0.38
C SER A 177 -20.76 6.46 -0.67
N ALA A 178 -20.09 7.21 0.19
CA ALA A 178 -19.82 8.63 -0.03
C ALA A 178 -19.08 8.88 -1.36
N CYS A 179 -18.05 8.08 -1.69
CA CYS A 179 -17.37 8.16 -2.99
C CYS A 179 -18.34 7.89 -4.16
N ARG A 180 -19.23 6.90 -4.05
CA ARG A 180 -20.24 6.61 -5.08
C ARG A 180 -21.25 7.75 -5.22
N HIS A 181 -21.67 8.35 -4.11
CA HIS A 181 -22.57 9.50 -4.07
C HIS A 181 -21.96 10.75 -4.73
N VAL A 182 -20.65 10.98 -4.58
CA VAL A 182 -19.95 12.02 -5.36
C VAL A 182 -20.07 11.74 -6.85
N LEU A 183 -19.78 10.51 -7.28
CA LEU A 183 -19.85 10.15 -8.70
C LEU A 183 -21.28 10.31 -9.23
N SER A 184 -22.27 9.71 -8.59
CA SER A 184 -23.67 9.78 -9.03
C SER A 184 -24.21 11.20 -9.00
N GLY A 185 -23.88 11.99 -7.98
CA GLY A 185 -24.28 13.39 -7.84
C GLY A 185 -23.62 14.33 -8.86
N ILE A 186 -22.48 13.95 -9.46
CA ILE A 186 -21.89 14.68 -10.60
C ILE A 186 -22.58 14.27 -11.92
N TYR A 187 -22.87 12.98 -12.11
CA TYR A 187 -23.55 12.49 -13.33
C TYR A 187 -25.01 12.95 -13.41
N GLN A 188 -25.72 12.93 -12.28
CA GLN A 188 -27.08 13.43 -12.11
C GLN A 188 -27.05 14.49 -10.99
N PRO A 189 -27.00 15.79 -11.33
CA PRO A 189 -26.80 16.86 -10.37
C PRO A 189 -27.85 16.86 -9.25
N ASP A 190 -27.49 16.32 -8.09
CA ASP A 190 -28.29 16.33 -6.87
C ASP A 190 -27.45 16.88 -5.72
N TRP A 191 -27.79 18.10 -5.29
CA TRP A 191 -27.07 18.79 -4.24
C TRP A 191 -27.18 18.11 -2.88
N LEU A 192 -28.29 17.42 -2.59
CA LEU A 192 -28.48 16.73 -1.31
C LEU A 192 -27.52 15.54 -1.19
N ILE A 193 -27.45 14.72 -2.24
CA ILE A 193 -26.53 13.58 -2.33
C ILE A 193 -25.07 14.03 -2.23
N LEU A 194 -24.72 15.14 -2.90
CA LEU A 194 -23.38 15.70 -2.82
C LEU A 194 -23.05 16.20 -1.41
N THR A 195 -23.96 16.89 -0.73
CA THR A 195 -23.71 17.38 0.65
C THR A 195 -23.53 16.24 1.65
N ASP A 196 -24.31 15.17 1.53
CA ASP A 196 -24.13 13.97 2.35
C ASP A 196 -22.76 13.33 2.09
N ALA A 197 -22.36 13.17 0.82
CA ALA A 197 -21.06 12.65 0.46
C ALA A 197 -19.89 13.49 1.02
N PHE A 198 -19.95 14.81 0.89
CA PHE A 198 -18.92 15.70 1.43
C PHE A 198 -18.89 15.72 2.95
N SER A 199 -20.02 15.49 3.63
CA SER A 199 -20.05 15.39 5.10
C SER A 199 -19.20 14.22 5.62
N TRP A 200 -19.03 13.16 4.81
CA TRP A 200 -18.13 12.04 5.11
C TRP A 200 -16.69 12.31 4.65
N LEU A 201 -16.52 12.70 3.39
CA LEU A 201 -15.21 12.75 2.75
C LEU A 201 -14.36 13.93 3.21
N LEU A 202 -14.97 15.06 3.55
CA LEU A 202 -14.25 16.27 3.92
C LEU A 202 -13.54 16.13 5.27
N PRO A 203 -14.20 15.78 6.40
CA PRO A 203 -13.50 15.57 7.66
C PRO A 203 -12.47 14.44 7.56
N PHE A 204 -12.81 13.33 6.91
CA PHE A 204 -11.90 12.22 6.68
C PHE A 204 -10.66 12.64 5.88
N GLY A 205 -10.86 13.34 4.76
CA GLY A 205 -9.79 13.81 3.88
C GLY A 205 -8.87 14.83 4.56
N LEU A 206 -9.43 15.73 5.38
CA LEU A 206 -8.63 16.67 6.18
C LEU A 206 -7.78 15.94 7.22
N GLY A 207 -8.37 14.97 7.92
CA GLY A 207 -7.66 14.10 8.85
C GLY A 207 -6.52 13.37 8.15
N LEU A 208 -6.83 12.70 7.04
CA LEU A 208 -5.86 11.96 6.22
C LEU A 208 -4.71 12.85 5.75
N GLY A 209 -5.02 14.03 5.21
CA GLY A 209 -4.00 14.98 4.75
C GLY A 209 -3.09 15.45 5.89
N LEU A 210 -3.65 15.88 7.02
CA LEU A 210 -2.86 16.31 8.19
C LEU A 210 -2.03 15.16 8.76
N GLY A 211 -2.60 13.96 8.83
CA GLY A 211 -1.92 12.75 9.25
C GLY A 211 -0.73 12.43 8.34
N MET A 212 -0.94 12.40 7.01
CA MET A 212 0.14 12.14 6.04
C MET A 212 1.30 13.12 6.20
N LEU A 213 1.02 14.42 6.39
CA LEU A 213 2.05 15.44 6.60
C LEU A 213 2.77 15.32 7.95
N SER A 214 2.08 14.82 8.98
CA SER A 214 2.65 14.65 10.33
C SER A 214 3.49 13.38 10.41
N PHE A 215 2.93 12.25 9.99
CA PHE A 215 3.59 10.95 10.09
C PHE A 215 4.69 10.76 9.04
N SER A 216 4.61 11.38 7.86
CA SER A 216 5.75 11.37 6.91
C SER A 216 7.01 11.95 7.54
N LYS A 217 6.90 13.01 8.35
CA LYS A 217 8.04 13.57 9.09
C LYS A 217 8.57 12.62 10.16
N VAL A 218 7.68 11.89 10.84
CA VAL A 218 8.08 10.87 11.83
C VAL A 218 8.83 9.74 11.13
N VAL A 219 8.32 9.23 10.00
CA VAL A 219 8.99 8.19 9.20
C VAL A 219 10.34 8.69 8.68
N ALA A 220 10.40 9.91 8.12
CA ALA A 220 11.65 10.51 7.67
C ALA A 220 12.67 10.68 8.81
N PHE A 221 12.21 11.06 10.00
CA PHE A 221 13.05 11.13 11.20
C PHE A 221 13.59 9.75 11.59
N LEU A 222 12.75 8.71 11.58
CA LEU A 222 13.17 7.34 11.87
C LEU A 222 14.19 6.82 10.86
N ILE A 223 13.98 7.06 9.56
CA ILE A 223 14.93 6.67 8.50
C ILE A 223 16.27 7.41 8.67
N SER A 224 16.25 8.71 8.98
CA SER A 224 17.48 9.51 9.11
C SER A 224 18.28 9.24 10.39
N HIS A 225 17.63 8.95 11.51
CA HIS A 225 18.29 8.80 12.82
C HIS A 225 18.42 7.33 13.28
N TYR A 226 17.53 6.46 12.80
CA TYR A 226 17.44 5.04 13.19
C TYR A 226 17.41 4.10 11.97
N ALA A 227 18.03 4.50 10.86
CA ALA A 227 18.04 3.82 9.56
C ALA A 227 18.06 2.29 9.65
N THR A 228 19.09 1.71 10.29
CA THR A 228 19.27 0.26 10.37
C THR A 228 18.10 -0.44 11.05
N LEU A 229 17.56 0.12 12.14
CA LEU A 229 16.41 -0.46 12.85
C LEU A 229 15.13 -0.35 12.02
N THR A 230 14.92 0.80 11.37
CA THR A 230 13.78 1.04 10.48
C THR A 230 13.80 0.08 9.28
N TYR A 231 14.96 -0.13 8.64
CA TYR A 231 15.08 -1.10 7.55
C TYR A 231 14.95 -2.55 8.00
N CYS A 232 15.44 -2.92 9.19
CA CYS A 232 15.16 -4.25 9.75
C CYS A 232 13.65 -4.47 9.96
N PHE A 233 12.94 -3.47 10.47
CA PHE A 233 11.49 -3.52 10.63
C PHE A 233 10.75 -3.62 9.29
N MET A 234 11.11 -2.79 8.30
CA MET A 234 10.56 -2.85 6.95
C MET A 234 10.82 -4.20 6.26
N LEU A 235 12.02 -4.78 6.45
CA LEU A 235 12.36 -6.11 5.96
C LEU A 235 11.44 -7.18 6.58
N GLY A 236 11.18 -7.07 7.89
CA GLY A 236 10.26 -7.96 8.60
C GLY A 236 8.84 -7.90 8.03
N ILE A 237 8.33 -6.69 7.78
CA ILE A 237 7.04 -6.48 7.12
C ILE A 237 7.02 -7.08 5.71
N MET A 238 8.09 -6.87 4.94
CA MET A 238 8.19 -7.33 3.56
C MET A 238 8.22 -8.87 3.47
N LEU A 239 8.96 -9.54 4.36
CA LEU A 239 8.96 -11.00 4.44
C LEU A 239 7.67 -11.56 5.04
N GLY A 240 7.09 -10.89 6.03
CA GLY A 240 5.78 -11.26 6.60
C GLY A 240 4.66 -11.21 5.56
N SER A 241 4.65 -10.18 4.72
CA SER A 241 3.69 -10.05 3.61
C SER A 241 3.94 -11.10 2.53
N LEU A 242 5.20 -11.34 2.14
CA LEU A 242 5.54 -12.40 1.19
C LEU A 242 5.07 -13.78 1.68
N TRP A 243 5.26 -14.10 2.96
CA TRP A 243 4.75 -15.33 3.56
C TRP A 243 3.21 -15.40 3.49
N LEU A 244 2.53 -14.33 3.90
CA LEU A 244 1.07 -14.27 3.91
C LEU A 244 0.47 -14.49 2.52
N MET A 245 1.12 -13.95 1.48
CA MET A 245 0.71 -14.14 0.10
C MET A 245 0.85 -15.58 -0.37
N LEU A 246 1.97 -16.23 -0.06
CA LEU A 246 2.33 -17.52 -0.65
C LEU A 246 1.73 -18.72 0.10
N LYS A 247 1.41 -18.57 1.40
CA LYS A 247 0.97 -19.69 2.26
C LYS A 247 -0.32 -20.36 1.78
N ASP A 248 -1.24 -19.59 1.19
CA ASP A 248 -2.59 -20.06 0.83
C ASP A 248 -2.69 -20.55 -0.63
N ILE A 249 -1.55 -20.59 -1.36
CA ILE A 249 -1.52 -21.10 -2.73
C ILE A 249 -1.50 -22.63 -2.70
N PRO A 250 -2.54 -23.32 -3.19
CA PRO A 250 -2.58 -24.77 -3.19
C PRO A 250 -1.79 -25.31 -4.40
N PHE A 251 -0.49 -24.99 -4.45
CA PHE A 251 0.36 -25.12 -5.63
C PHE A 251 0.31 -26.51 -6.28
N PHE A 252 0.36 -27.55 -5.46
CA PHE A 252 0.33 -28.95 -5.91
C PHE A 252 -1.04 -29.42 -6.42
N SER A 253 -2.12 -28.71 -6.10
CA SER A 253 -3.47 -29.01 -6.61
C SER A 253 -3.74 -28.38 -7.99
N LEU A 254 -2.89 -27.44 -8.42
CA LEU A 254 -3.03 -26.75 -9.70
C LEU A 254 -2.57 -27.64 -10.86
N SER A 255 -3.16 -27.45 -12.04
CA SER A 255 -2.67 -28.11 -13.26
C SER A 255 -1.22 -27.74 -13.57
N LEU A 256 -0.49 -28.64 -14.24
CA LEU A 256 0.92 -28.44 -14.60
C LEU A 256 1.16 -27.16 -15.41
N CYS A 257 0.21 -26.80 -16.30
CA CYS A 257 0.25 -25.55 -17.04
C CYS A 257 0.23 -24.32 -16.10
N HIS A 258 -0.64 -24.32 -15.09
CA HIS A 258 -0.72 -23.22 -14.12
C HIS A 258 0.51 -23.13 -13.23
N GLN A 259 1.12 -24.27 -12.87
CA GLN A 259 2.36 -24.30 -12.10
C GLN A 259 3.53 -23.68 -12.89
N VAL A 260 3.72 -24.10 -14.14
CA VAL A 260 4.79 -23.60 -15.02
C VAL A 260 4.60 -22.11 -15.31
N LEU A 261 3.38 -21.69 -15.69
CA LEU A 261 3.07 -20.29 -15.91
C LEU A 261 3.25 -19.46 -14.63
N GLY A 262 2.82 -19.98 -13.49
CA GLY A 262 2.98 -19.33 -12.19
C GLY A 262 4.43 -19.12 -11.80
N MET A 263 5.28 -20.14 -11.95
CA MET A 263 6.73 -20.02 -11.72
C MET A 263 7.38 -19.05 -12.70
N GLY A 264 6.99 -19.08 -13.99
CA GLY A 264 7.48 -18.13 -14.98
C GLY A 264 7.13 -16.68 -14.62
N LEU A 265 5.91 -16.43 -14.15
CA LEU A 265 5.49 -15.12 -13.66
C LEU A 265 6.20 -14.71 -12.37
N PHE A 266 6.46 -15.65 -11.46
CA PHE A 266 7.21 -15.38 -10.23
C PHE A 266 8.63 -14.91 -10.55
N VAL A 267 9.34 -15.62 -11.43
CA VAL A 267 10.69 -15.21 -11.90
C VAL A 267 10.61 -13.90 -12.68
N GLY A 268 9.62 -13.75 -13.56
CA GLY A 268 9.39 -12.50 -14.28
C GLY A 268 9.14 -11.30 -13.36
N GLY A 269 8.46 -11.52 -12.23
CA GLY A 269 8.27 -10.51 -11.18
C GLY A 269 9.59 -10.10 -10.53
N ILE A 270 10.45 -11.06 -10.17
CA ILE A 270 11.78 -10.79 -9.59
C ILE A 270 12.60 -9.92 -10.55
N GLU A 271 12.69 -10.34 -11.81
CA GLU A 271 13.43 -9.62 -12.85
C GLU A 271 12.85 -8.24 -13.11
N CYS A 272 11.52 -8.10 -13.15
CA CYS A 272 10.85 -6.82 -13.32
C CYS A 272 11.24 -5.83 -12.22
N THR A 273 11.21 -6.25 -10.95
CA THR A 273 11.63 -5.38 -9.84
C THR A 273 13.11 -5.01 -9.95
N TYR A 274 13.99 -5.99 -10.23
CA TYR A 274 15.42 -5.76 -10.37
C TYR A 274 15.76 -4.75 -11.49
N LEU A 275 15.04 -4.82 -12.62
CA LEU A 275 15.18 -3.87 -13.73
C LEU A 275 14.64 -2.48 -13.41
N LEU A 276 13.62 -2.38 -12.55
CA LEU A 276 13.03 -1.11 -12.13
C LEU A 276 13.81 -0.43 -10.99
N GLU A 277 14.57 -1.20 -10.21
CA GLU A 277 15.48 -0.70 -9.18
C GLU A 277 16.65 0.09 -9.81
N LYS A 278 17.20 -0.38 -10.94
CA LYS A 278 18.23 0.33 -11.74
C LYS A 278 17.63 1.53 -12.51
#